data_AF-A0A423HS45-F1
#
_entry.id   AF-A0A423HS45-F1
#
_cell.length_a   1.000
_cell.length_b   1.000
_cell.length_c   1.000
_cell.angle_alpha   90.00
_cell.angle_beta   90.00
_cell.angle_gamma   90.00
#
_symmetry.space_group_name_H-M   'P 1'
#
loop_
_entity.id
_entity.type
_entity.pdbx_description
1 polymer ?
#
loop_
_entity_poly.entity_id
_entity_poly.type
_entity_poly.pdbx_seq_one_letter_code
_entity_poly.pdbx_strand_id
1 'polypeptide(L)'
;MSHAEKMQKAARISDLELYDLVVAMYPEKFASRDEAGDDLWDEVMQFVDEELCGELLQDEQGLRSLLGRILLMTHPIGSALSGNLYHALGTVQIDGDQVRMMAAAKAQLT
;
A
#
# COMPACT_ATOMS: atom_id res chain seq x y z
N MET A 1 9.53 1.77 21.98
CA MET A 1 9.25 0.49 21.28
C MET A 1 10.44 0.16 20.41
N SER A 2 10.92 -1.08 20.46
CA SER A 2 11.99 -1.57 19.60
C SER A 2 11.52 -1.66 18.14
N HIS A 3 12.47 -1.72 17.20
CA HIS A 3 12.14 -1.91 15.78
C HIS A 3 11.39 -3.23 15.55
N ALA A 4 11.69 -4.28 16.32
CA ALA A 4 10.99 -5.57 16.28
C ALA A 4 9.55 -5.47 16.78
N GLU A 5 9.28 -4.67 17.82
CA GLU A 5 7.92 -4.41 18.32
C GLU A 5 7.10 -3.55 17.34
N LYS A 6 7.74 -2.57 16.68
CA LYS A 6 7.12 -1.82 15.58
C LYS A 6 6.80 -2.74 14.41
N MET A 7 7.66 -3.71 14.08
CA MET A 7 7.43 -4.72 13.02
C MET A 7 6.33 -5.74 13.37
N GLN A 8 6.17 -6.12 14.64
CA GLN A 8 5.04 -6.96 15.08
C GLN A 8 3.70 -6.22 15.03
N LYS A 9 3.69 -4.89 15.23
CA LYS A 9 2.51 -4.03 15.07
C LYS A 9 2.28 -3.55 13.63
N ALA A 10 3.30 -3.62 12.77
CA ALA A 10 3.25 -3.24 11.36
C ALA A 10 2.26 -4.07 10.54
N ALA A 11 1.94 -5.26 11.04
CA ALA A 11 1.01 -6.16 10.41
C ALA A 11 -0.42 -5.67 10.66
N ARG A 12 -0.91 -4.83 9.75
CA ARG A 12 -2.23 -4.94 9.12
C ARG A 12 -2.33 -3.82 8.10
N ILE A 13 -1.80 -4.09 6.91
CA ILE A 13 -2.43 -3.54 5.72
C ILE A 13 -3.89 -3.97 5.82
N SER A 14 -4.81 -3.01 5.94
CA SER A 14 -6.26 -3.25 5.97
C SER A 14 -6.75 -3.67 4.59
N ASP A 15 -7.99 -4.18 4.50
CA ASP A 15 -8.55 -4.61 3.20
C ASP A 15 -8.58 -3.46 2.19
N LEU A 16 -8.96 -2.27 2.66
CA LEU A 16 -8.93 -1.06 1.82
C LEU A 16 -7.52 -0.68 1.40
N GLU A 17 -6.55 -0.69 2.32
CA GLU A 17 -5.15 -0.41 1.96
C GLU A 17 -4.58 -1.46 1.01
N LEU A 18 -5.00 -2.73 1.12
CA LEU A 18 -4.60 -3.79 0.21
C LEU A 18 -5.19 -3.55 -1.18
N TYR A 19 -6.49 -3.24 -1.26
CA TYR A 19 -7.17 -2.86 -2.50
C TYR A 19 -6.45 -1.68 -3.17
N ASP A 20 -6.27 -0.57 -2.46
CA ASP A 20 -5.65 0.65 -2.99
C ASP A 20 -4.20 0.40 -3.46
N LEU A 21 -3.44 -0.43 -2.73
CA LEU A 21 -2.09 -0.82 -3.13
C LEU A 21 -2.10 -1.68 -4.39
N VAL A 22 -3.01 -2.64 -4.53
CA VAL A 22 -3.08 -3.51 -5.70
C VAL A 22 -3.47 -2.72 -6.94
N VAL A 23 -4.45 -1.82 -6.84
CA VAL A 23 -4.80 -0.88 -7.93
C VAL A 23 -3.59 -0.03 -8.32
N ALA A 24 -2.84 0.48 -7.33
CA ALA A 24 -1.64 1.28 -7.58
C ALA A 24 -0.47 0.48 -8.17
N MET A 25 -0.32 -0.81 -7.84
CA MET A 25 0.74 -1.69 -8.34
C MET A 25 0.48 -2.20 -9.76
N TYR A 26 -0.79 -2.37 -10.14
CA TYR A 26 -1.22 -2.87 -11.45
C TYR A 26 -2.12 -1.86 -12.18
N PRO A 27 -1.63 -0.63 -12.43
CA PRO A 27 -2.43 0.42 -13.03
C PRO A 27 -2.93 0.06 -14.44
N GLU A 28 -2.18 -0.76 -15.19
CA GLU A 28 -2.57 -1.28 -16.49
C GLU A 28 -3.82 -2.19 -16.45
N LYS A 29 -4.13 -2.74 -15.28
CA LYS A 29 -5.27 -3.64 -15.09
C LYS A 29 -6.48 -2.91 -14.52
N PHE A 30 -6.28 -1.99 -13.57
CA PHE A 30 -7.37 -1.44 -12.76
C PHE A 30 -7.59 0.07 -12.91
N ALA A 31 -6.55 0.87 -13.19
CA ALA A 31 -6.61 2.33 -12.98
C ALA A 31 -7.70 3.04 -13.81
N SER A 32 -7.86 2.71 -15.10
CA SER A 32 -8.84 3.39 -15.96
C SER A 32 -10.30 3.12 -15.55
N ARG A 33 -10.57 1.97 -14.94
CA ARG A 33 -11.89 1.57 -14.47
C ARG A 33 -12.17 2.13 -13.07
N ASP A 34 -11.15 2.14 -12.22
CA ASP A 34 -11.21 2.80 -10.91
C ASP A 34 -11.48 4.31 -11.08
N GLU A 35 -10.79 4.97 -12.00
CA GLU A 35 -11.02 6.37 -12.39
C GLU A 35 -12.43 6.62 -12.96
N ALA A 36 -13.02 5.62 -13.63
CA ALA A 36 -14.39 5.69 -14.14
C ALA A 36 -15.45 5.50 -13.04
N GLY A 37 -15.04 5.10 -11.83
CA GLY A 37 -15.92 4.83 -10.71
C GLY A 37 -16.57 3.44 -10.75
N ASP A 38 -15.97 2.48 -11.47
CA ASP A 38 -16.40 1.09 -11.44
C ASP A 38 -16.16 0.49 -10.04
N ASP A 39 -17.07 -0.36 -9.58
CA ASP A 39 -16.84 -1.16 -8.38
C ASP A 39 -15.94 -2.36 -8.74
N LEU A 40 -14.67 -2.27 -8.35
CA LEU A 40 -13.64 -3.28 -8.65
C LEU A 40 -13.31 -4.17 -7.46
N TRP A 41 -14.01 -4.03 -6.34
CA TRP A 41 -13.61 -4.66 -5.07
C TRP A 41 -13.42 -6.18 -5.22
N ASP A 42 -14.46 -6.86 -5.71
CA ASP A 42 -14.44 -8.33 -5.85
C ASP A 42 -13.37 -8.78 -6.85
N GLU A 43 -13.17 -8.04 -7.94
CA GLU A 43 -12.18 -8.37 -8.97
C GLU A 43 -10.74 -8.22 -8.44
N VAL A 44 -10.47 -7.14 -7.70
CA VAL A 44 -9.16 -6.88 -7.10
C VAL A 44 -8.86 -7.92 -6.02
N MET A 45 -9.82 -8.23 -5.16
CA MET A 45 -9.64 -9.22 -4.10
C MET A 45 -9.50 -10.65 -4.67
N GLN A 46 -10.23 -10.98 -5.74
CA GLN A 46 -10.04 -12.25 -6.46
C GLN A 46 -8.63 -12.32 -7.08
N PHE A 47 -8.15 -11.24 -7.70
CA PHE A 47 -6.80 -11.18 -8.24
C PHE A 47 -5.72 -11.36 -7.16
N VAL A 48 -5.94 -10.79 -5.98
CA VAL A 48 -5.06 -11.02 -4.82
C VAL A 48 -4.97 -12.52 -4.50
N ASP A 49 -6.12 -13.19 -4.37
CA ASP A 49 -6.16 -14.61 -3.97
C ASP A 49 -5.56 -15.53 -5.05
N GLU A 50 -6.00 -15.36 -6.30
CA GLU A 50 -5.69 -16.28 -7.40
C GLU A 50 -4.29 -16.07 -7.98
N GLU A 51 -3.81 -14.83 -8.07
CA GLU A 51 -2.59 -14.49 -8.81
C GLU A 51 -1.43 -14.04 -7.90
N LEU A 52 -1.71 -13.31 -6.81
CA LEU A 52 -0.66 -12.80 -5.92
C LEU A 52 -0.35 -13.76 -4.77
N CYS A 53 -1.37 -14.36 -4.18
CA CYS A 53 -1.24 -15.24 -3.01
C CYS A 53 -0.97 -16.71 -3.35
N GLY A 54 -0.92 -17.05 -4.65
CA GLY A 54 -0.51 -18.37 -5.15
C GLY A 54 0.94 -18.76 -4.81
N GLU A 55 1.64 -19.44 -5.72
CA GLU A 55 2.93 -20.12 -5.44
C GLU A 55 4.02 -19.25 -4.75
N LEU A 56 3.95 -17.92 -4.88
CA LEU A 56 4.95 -16.96 -4.38
C LEU A 56 4.77 -16.54 -2.91
N LEU A 57 3.52 -16.36 -2.44
CA LEU A 57 3.24 -15.75 -1.12
C LEU A 57 2.39 -16.63 -0.19
N GLN A 58 1.96 -17.80 -0.66
CA GLN A 58 1.18 -18.83 0.04
C GLN A 58 -0.23 -18.44 0.48
N ASP A 59 -0.40 -17.25 1.07
CA ASP A 59 -1.70 -16.71 1.48
C ASP A 59 -1.70 -15.16 1.55
N GLU A 60 -2.91 -14.60 1.66
CA GLU A 60 -3.14 -13.15 1.79
C GLU A 60 -2.47 -12.56 3.04
N GLN A 61 -2.38 -13.34 4.12
CA GLN A 61 -1.74 -12.89 5.36
C GLN A 61 -0.23 -12.69 5.16
N GLY A 62 0.41 -13.57 4.40
CA GLY A 62 1.81 -13.51 3.97
C GLY A 62 2.06 -12.28 3.12
N LEU A 63 1.20 -12.02 2.13
CA LEU A 63 1.26 -10.80 1.31
C LEU A 63 1.15 -9.54 2.17
N ARG A 64 0.15 -9.43 3.04
CA ARG A 64 -0.02 -8.27 3.94
C ARG A 64 1.17 -8.07 4.87
N SER A 65 1.74 -9.15 5.39
CA SER A 65 2.95 -9.11 6.23
C SER A 65 4.16 -8.59 5.47
N LEU A 66 4.35 -9.03 4.21
CA LEU A 66 5.43 -8.56 3.35
C LEU A 66 5.26 -7.07 3.02
N LEU A 67 4.07 -6.67 2.55
CA LEU A 67 3.78 -5.27 2.22
C LEU A 67 3.94 -4.35 3.43
N GLY A 68 3.49 -4.77 4.61
CA GLY A 68 3.68 -4.00 5.85
C GLY A 68 5.15 -3.83 6.22
N ARG A 69 6.00 -4.83 5.97
CA ARG A 69 7.46 -4.71 6.17
C ARG A 69 8.09 -3.77 5.16
N ILE A 70 7.70 -3.86 3.89
CA ILE A 70 8.17 -2.95 2.83
C ILE A 70 7.78 -1.51 3.17
N LEU A 71 6.53 -1.28 3.58
CA LEU A 71 6.03 0.02 4.02
C LEU A 71 6.96 0.63 5.07
N LEU A 72 7.30 -0.10 6.13
CA LEU A 72 8.17 0.40 7.19
C LEU A 72 9.64 0.61 6.78
N MET A 73 10.06 0.14 5.61
CA MET A 73 11.39 0.41 5.05
C MET A 73 11.42 1.63 4.12
N THR A 74 10.25 2.21 3.80
CA THR A 74 10.17 3.41 2.95
C THR A 74 10.81 4.62 3.63
N HIS A 75 11.38 5.53 2.84
CA HIS A 75 11.85 6.81 3.37
C HIS A 75 10.65 7.58 3.97
N PRO A 76 10.74 8.07 5.21
CA PRO A 76 9.65 8.83 5.80
C PRO A 76 9.35 10.11 5.01
N ILE A 77 8.07 10.38 4.77
CA ILE A 77 7.58 11.58 4.08
C ILE A 77 6.77 12.41 5.07
N GLY A 78 6.95 13.73 5.04
CA GLY A 78 6.17 14.66 5.85
C GLY A 78 4.80 14.95 5.24
N SER A 79 3.75 14.91 6.05
CA SER A 79 2.44 15.39 5.64
C SER A 79 2.40 16.91 5.61
N ALA A 80 2.04 17.49 4.46
CA ALA A 80 1.87 18.94 4.33
C ALA A 80 0.73 19.51 5.19
N LEU A 81 -0.25 18.68 5.58
CA LEU A 81 -1.41 19.11 6.37
C LEU A 81 -1.15 19.04 7.88
N SER A 82 -0.54 17.95 8.36
CA SER A 82 -0.36 17.72 9.80
C SER A 82 1.06 17.96 10.32
N GLY A 83 2.06 18.04 9.43
CA GLY A 83 3.47 18.10 9.80
C GLY A 83 4.04 16.78 10.34
N ASN A 84 3.23 15.74 10.51
CA ASN A 84 3.67 14.44 10.98
C ASN A 84 4.46 13.70 9.90
N LEU A 85 5.42 12.87 10.32
CA LEU A 85 6.17 11.97 9.45
C LEU A 85 5.47 10.63 9.32
N TYR A 86 5.44 10.08 8.11
CA TYR A 86 4.86 8.78 7.80
C TYR A 86 5.79 7.95 6.94
N HIS A 87 5.83 6.65 7.18
CA HIS A 87 6.14 5.68 6.14
C HIS A 87 4.93 5.58 5.22
N ALA A 88 5.12 5.58 3.90
CA ALA A 88 4.03 5.58 2.94
C ALA A 88 4.37 4.79 1.67
N LEU A 89 3.38 4.09 1.15
CA LEU A 89 3.37 3.48 -0.18
C LEU A 89 2.15 3.98 -0.94
N GLY A 90 2.32 4.18 -2.24
CA GLY A 90 1.25 4.62 -3.12
C GLY A 90 1.79 5.20 -4.42
N THR A 91 0.90 5.81 -5.20
CA THR A 91 1.25 6.35 -6.51
C THR A 91 2.12 7.60 -6.35
N VAL A 92 3.22 7.63 -7.10
CA VAL A 92 4.18 8.74 -7.09
C VAL A 92 3.93 9.62 -8.31
N GLN A 93 3.81 10.92 -8.09
CA GLN A 93 3.73 11.95 -9.12
C GLN A 93 4.96 12.85 -9.01
N ILE A 94 5.65 13.06 -10.12
CA ILE A 94 6.80 13.96 -10.19
C ILE A 94 6.40 15.16 -11.04
N ASP A 95 6.44 16.35 -10.46
CA ASP A 95 6.10 17.62 -11.10
C ASP A 95 7.28 18.59 -10.93
N GLY A 96 8.10 18.70 -11.97
CA GLY A 96 9.36 19.46 -11.93
C GLY A 96 10.36 18.88 -10.93
N ASP A 97 10.68 19.65 -9.91
CA ASP A 97 11.57 19.28 -8.80
C ASP A 97 10.83 18.70 -7.58
N GLN A 98 9.50 18.60 -7.65
CA GLN A 98 8.68 18.09 -6.56
C GLN A 98 8.28 16.64 -6.80
N VAL A 99 8.50 15.81 -5.78
CA VAL A 99 7.96 14.46 -5.70
C VAL A 99 6.77 14.48 -4.74
N ARG A 100 5.60 14.11 -5.25
CA ARG A 100 4.35 13.99 -4.48
C ARG A 100 3.91 12.53 -4.49
N MET A 101 3.21 12.12 -3.43
CA MET A 101 2.66 10.78 -3.32
C MET A 101 1.22 10.84 -2.83
N MET A 102 0.33 10.11 -3.50
CA MET A 102 -0.97 9.75 -2.94
C MET A 102 -0.78 8.43 -2.18
N ALA A 103 -0.83 8.45 -0.86
CA ALA A 103 -0.59 7.26 -0.06
C ALA A 103 -1.81 6.32 -0.08
N ALA A 104 -1.60 5.10 -0.56
CA ALA A 104 -2.55 3.98 -0.46
C ALA A 104 -2.46 3.30 0.91
N ALA A 105 -1.25 3.22 1.48
CA ALA A 105 -1.01 2.74 2.84
C ALA A 105 0.00 3.64 3.55
N LYS A 106 -0.21 3.91 4.84
CA LYS A 106 0.71 4.74 5.63
C LYS A 106 0.79 4.35 7.10
N ALA A 107 1.99 4.46 7.66
CA ALA A 107 2.25 4.26 9.08
C ALA A 107 2.95 5.48 9.68
N GLN A 108 2.33 6.10 10.69
CA GLN A 108 2.90 7.27 11.34
C GLN A 108 4.16 6.92 12.13
N LEU A 109 5.19 7.76 12.03
CA LEU A 109 6.36 7.66 12.89
C LEU A 109 5.96 8.14 14.30
N THR A 110 6.17 7.25 15.27
CA THR A 110 6.10 7.52 16.72
C THR A 110 7.46 7.86 17.27
#